data_AF-T1C989-F1
#
_entry.id   AF-T1C989-F1
#
_cell.length_a   1.000
_cell.length_b   1.000
_cell.length_c   1.000
_cell.angle_alpha   90.00
_cell.angle_beta   90.00
_cell.angle_gamma   90.00
#
_symmetry.space_group_name_H-M   'P 1'
#
loop_
_entity.id
_entity.type
_entity.pdbx_description
1 polymer ?
#
loop_
_entity_poly.entity_id
_entity_poly.type
_entity_poly.pdbx_seq_one_letter_code
_entity_poly.pdbx_strand_id
1 'polypeptide(L)'
;PSSEPELFVSDFFDFSIYLDALESDIKAWFIERFKVLMKTAFQKPESYFHSYSALGPERAVETAAKIWDEINAVNLSENIAPTKFHAHLILEKQQDHSIGRVLMRRI
;
A
#
# COMPACT_ATOMS: atom_id res chain seq x y z
N PRO A 1 -15.64 16.13 30.17
CA PRO A 1 -15.83 15.52 28.84
C PRO A 1 -15.65 14.01 28.94
N SER A 2 -16.73 13.26 28.77
CA SER A 2 -16.76 11.80 28.81
C SER A 2 -15.94 11.23 27.64
N SER A 3 -14.79 10.64 27.96
CA SER A 3 -13.98 9.87 27.01
C SER A 3 -14.59 8.48 26.88
N GLU A 4 -15.61 8.34 26.03
CA GLU A 4 -15.93 7.01 25.53
C GLU A 4 -14.74 6.52 24.68
N PRO A 5 -14.28 5.28 24.86
CA PRO A 5 -13.21 4.74 24.02
C PRO A 5 -13.68 4.76 22.56
N GLU A 6 -12.83 5.29 21.69
CA GLU A 6 -13.07 5.33 20.25
C GLU A 6 -13.17 3.88 19.74
N LEU A 7 -14.35 3.50 19.23
CA LEU A 7 -14.62 2.16 18.71
C LEU A 7 -14.02 2.03 17.30
N PHE A 8 -13.04 1.14 17.12
CA PHE A 8 -12.43 0.87 15.82
C PHE A 8 -13.00 -0.40 15.20
N VAL A 9 -13.03 -0.48 13.86
CA VAL A 9 -13.42 -1.71 13.15
C VAL A 9 -12.53 -2.89 13.56
N SER A 10 -11.27 -2.62 13.94
CA SER A 10 -10.34 -3.64 14.45
C SER A 10 -10.83 -4.36 15.70
N ASP A 11 -11.69 -3.73 16.51
CA ASP A 11 -12.22 -4.32 17.74
C ASP A 11 -13.25 -5.43 17.46
N PHE A 12 -13.69 -5.57 16.20
CA PHE A 12 -14.59 -6.63 15.75
C PHE A 12 -13.86 -7.78 15.04
N PHE A 13 -12.53 -7.73 14.90
CA PHE A 13 -11.76 -8.83 14.34
C PHE A 13 -11.11 -9.65 15.45
N ASP A 14 -11.26 -10.98 15.38
CA ASP A 14 -10.57 -11.91 16.28
C ASP A 14 -9.04 -11.85 16.15
N PHE A 15 -8.56 -11.51 14.95
CA PHE A 15 -7.14 -11.34 14.64
C PHE A 15 -6.95 -10.41 13.44
N SER A 16 -5.91 -9.58 13.46
CA SER A 16 -5.62 -8.61 12.40
C SER A 16 -4.11 -8.55 12.13
N ILE A 17 -3.76 -8.45 10.84
CA ILE A 17 -2.37 -8.42 10.37
C ILE A 17 -2.13 -7.10 9.65
N TYR A 18 -1.07 -6.40 10.03
CA TYR A 18 -0.55 -5.24 9.28
C TYR A 18 0.73 -5.65 8.54
N LEU A 19 0.75 -5.43 7.22
CA LEU A 19 1.95 -5.61 6.40
C LEU A 19 2.67 -4.27 6.29
N ASP A 20 3.89 -4.21 6.82
CA ASP A 20 4.70 -3.01 6.83
C ASP A 20 5.94 -3.14 5.94
N ALA A 21 6.50 -2.01 5.51
CA ALA A 21 7.75 -1.91 4.77
C ALA A 21 8.23 -0.46 4.78
N LEU A 22 9.48 -0.23 4.38
CA LEU A 22 9.95 1.13 4.11
C LEU A 22 9.13 1.75 2.98
N GLU A 23 8.72 3.01 3.14
CA GLU A 23 7.89 3.70 2.13
C GLU A 23 8.56 3.72 0.75
N SER A 24 9.90 3.88 0.71
CA SER A 24 10.69 3.80 -0.53
C SER A 24 10.54 2.47 -1.25
N ASP A 25 10.46 1.36 -0.50
CA ASP A 25 10.31 0.02 -1.05
C ASP A 25 8.88 -0.15 -1.57
N ILE A 26 7.87 0.33 -0.83
CA ILE A 26 6.47 0.28 -1.28
C ILE A 26 6.27 1.09 -2.55
N LYS A 27 6.89 2.29 -2.64
CA LYS A 27 6.88 3.10 -3.86
C LYS A 27 7.53 2.37 -5.03
N ALA A 28 8.68 1.74 -4.83
CA ALA A 28 9.35 0.96 -5.86
C ALA A 28 8.45 -0.18 -6.36
N TRP A 29 7.83 -0.94 -5.44
CA TRP A 29 6.90 -2.01 -5.78
C TRP A 29 5.66 -1.51 -6.52
N PHE A 30 5.13 -0.35 -6.12
CA PHE A 30 3.99 0.28 -6.79
C PHE A 30 4.33 0.60 -8.25
N ILE A 31 5.48 1.23 -8.49
CA ILE A 31 5.95 1.59 -9.83
C ILE A 31 6.20 0.34 -10.68
N GLU A 32 6.87 -0.68 -10.14
CA GLU A 32 7.12 -1.93 -10.88
C GLU A 32 5.81 -2.65 -11.22
N ARG A 33 4.86 -2.72 -10.29
CA ARG A 33 3.53 -3.27 -10.55
C ARG A 33 2.80 -2.47 -11.63
N PHE A 34 2.88 -1.15 -11.59
CA PHE A 34 2.25 -0.27 -12.60
C PHE A 34 2.80 -0.57 -14.01
N LYS A 35 4.12 -0.72 -14.15
CA LYS A 35 4.77 -1.11 -15.42
C LYS A 35 4.27 -2.47 -15.93
N VAL A 36 4.16 -3.46 -15.04
CA VAL A 36 3.67 -4.80 -15.42
C VAL A 36 2.22 -4.74 -15.89
N LEU A 37 1.36 -3.99 -15.19
CA LEU A 37 -0.05 -3.82 -15.55
C LEU A 37 -0.22 -3.07 -16.88
N MET A 38 0.62 -2.07 -17.14
CA MET A 38 0.66 -1.36 -18.42
C MET A 38 0.93 -2.28 -19.62
N LYS A 39 1.81 -3.27 -19.46
CA LYS A 39 2.13 -4.25 -20.51
C LYS A 39 1.08 -5.34 -20.66
N THR A 40 0.11 -5.44 -19.75
CA THR A 40 -0.83 -6.55 -19.66
C THR A 40 -2.27 -6.05 -19.56
N ALA A 41 -2.80 -5.89 -18.34
CA ALA A 41 -4.19 -5.60 -18.06
C ALA A 41 -4.67 -4.25 -18.63
N PHE A 42 -3.78 -3.27 -18.84
CA PHE A 42 -4.17 -1.96 -19.38
C PHE A 42 -4.30 -1.98 -20.91
N GLN A 43 -3.71 -2.96 -21.61
CA GLN A 43 -3.86 -3.08 -23.07
C GLN A 43 -5.29 -3.47 -23.48
N LYS A 44 -6.07 -3.98 -22.54
CA LYS A 44 -7.47 -4.34 -22.72
C LYS A 44 -8.33 -3.08 -22.85
N PRO A 45 -9.10 -2.88 -23.95
CA PRO A 45 -9.93 -1.70 -24.15
C PRO A 45 -10.97 -1.46 -23.04
N GLU A 46 -11.43 -2.52 -22.40
CA GLU A 46 -12.36 -2.50 -21.26
C GLU A 46 -11.71 -2.08 -19.93
N SER A 47 -10.38 -1.98 -19.89
CA SER A 47 -9.67 -1.54 -18.70
C SER A 47 -9.92 -0.06 -18.46
N TYR A 48 -10.34 0.30 -17.25
CA TYR A 48 -10.40 1.71 -16.82
C TYR A 48 -9.07 2.44 -17.07
N PHE A 49 -7.97 1.70 -16.97
CA PHE A 49 -6.61 2.21 -17.14
C PHE A 49 -6.10 2.12 -18.59
N HIS A 50 -6.97 1.83 -19.57
CA HIS A 50 -6.56 1.71 -20.97
C HIS A 50 -5.91 2.97 -21.51
N SER A 51 -6.31 4.15 -21.04
CA SER A 51 -5.68 5.44 -21.39
C SER A 51 -4.19 5.51 -21.07
N TYR A 52 -3.71 4.76 -20.06
CA TYR A 52 -2.29 4.72 -19.70
C TYR A 52 -1.48 3.79 -20.61
N SER A 53 -2.12 2.87 -21.35
CA SER A 53 -1.44 1.85 -22.18
C SER A 53 -0.60 2.44 -23.32
N ALA A 54 -0.93 3.66 -23.76
CA ALA A 54 -0.24 4.39 -24.82
C ALA A 54 0.95 5.23 -24.32
N LEU A 55 1.19 5.31 -23.00
CA LEU A 55 2.33 6.05 -22.47
C LEU A 55 3.64 5.30 -22.76
N GLY A 56 4.67 6.05 -23.17
CA GLY A 56 6.03 5.53 -23.28
C GLY A 56 6.58 5.09 -21.91
N PRO A 57 7.58 4.19 -21.86
CA PRO A 57 8.11 3.63 -20.62
C PRO A 57 8.56 4.66 -19.58
N GLU A 58 9.23 5.74 -20.01
CA GLU A 58 9.70 6.80 -19.11
C GLU A 58 8.52 7.58 -18.53
N ARG A 59 7.56 7.96 -19.37
CA ARG A 59 6.37 8.70 -18.95
C ARG A 59 5.47 7.88 -18.03
N ALA A 60 5.47 6.56 -18.18
CA ALA A 60 4.79 5.64 -17.28
C ALA A 60 5.37 5.68 -15.86
N VAL A 61 6.70 5.72 -15.72
CA VAL A 61 7.36 5.84 -14.41
C VAL A 61 7.02 7.15 -13.75
N GLU A 62 7.12 8.27 -14.48
CA GLU A 62 6.78 9.59 -13.96
C GLU A 62 5.32 9.66 -13.50
N THR A 63 4.42 9.09 -14.30
CA THR A 63 2.98 9.06 -13.98
C THR A 63 2.71 8.21 -12.75
N ALA A 64 3.31 7.01 -12.66
CA ALA A 64 3.18 6.15 -11.49
C ALA A 64 3.77 6.78 -10.23
N ALA A 65 4.94 7.43 -10.34
CA ALA A 65 5.56 8.14 -9.23
C ALA A 65 4.66 9.29 -8.73
N LYS A 66 4.09 10.08 -9.65
CA LYS A 66 3.15 11.14 -9.31
C LYS A 66 1.90 10.62 -8.60
N ILE A 67 1.28 9.55 -9.13
CA ILE A 67 0.12 8.90 -8.50
C ILE A 67 0.49 8.36 -7.11
N TRP A 68 1.69 7.83 -6.94
CA TRP A 68 2.16 7.42 -5.62
C TRP A 68 2.22 8.62 -4.68
N ASP A 69 2.98 9.65 -5.05
CA ASP A 69 3.28 10.80 -4.18
C ASP A 69 2.03 11.59 -3.80
N GLU A 70 1.10 11.79 -4.73
CA GLU A 70 -0.07 12.66 -4.52
C GLU A 70 -1.26 11.93 -3.89
N ILE A 71 -1.34 10.60 -4.01
CA ILE A 71 -2.53 9.83 -3.61
C ILE A 71 -2.16 8.75 -2.60
N ASN A 72 -1.27 7.83 -2.98
CA ASN A 72 -1.04 6.62 -2.18
C ASN A 72 -0.13 6.89 -0.97
N ALA A 73 0.87 7.75 -1.09
CA ALA A 73 1.75 8.15 0.00
C ALA A 73 0.98 8.95 1.05
N VAL A 74 0.15 9.90 0.62
CA VAL A 74 -0.76 10.67 1.51
C VAL A 74 -1.72 9.73 2.23
N ASN A 75 -2.36 8.81 1.50
CA ASN A 75 -3.25 7.85 2.15
C ASN A 75 -2.51 6.90 3.10
N LEU A 76 -1.28 6.49 2.74
CA LEU A 76 -0.44 5.66 3.61
C LEU A 76 -0.12 6.41 4.90
N SER A 77 0.37 7.64 4.84
CA SER A 77 0.82 8.38 6.01
C SER A 77 -0.33 8.87 6.89
N GLU A 78 -1.43 9.34 6.29
CA GLU A 78 -2.53 9.98 7.02
C GLU A 78 -3.58 8.99 7.52
N ASN A 79 -3.81 7.89 6.80
CA ASN A 79 -4.94 7.00 7.09
C ASN A 79 -4.54 5.56 7.41
N ILE A 80 -3.55 4.98 6.72
CA ILE A 80 -3.19 3.57 6.89
C ILE A 80 -2.18 3.38 8.02
N ALA A 81 -1.03 4.05 7.97
CA ALA A 81 0.06 3.91 8.93
C ALA A 81 -0.35 4.19 10.39
N PRO A 82 -1.25 5.15 10.69
CA PRO A 82 -1.74 5.36 12.05
C PRO A 82 -2.43 4.13 12.64
N THR A 83 -2.99 3.25 11.80
CA THR A 83 -3.66 2.01 12.26
C THR A 83 -2.69 0.86 12.51
N LYS A 84 -1.39 1.00 12.19
CA LYS A 84 -0.37 -0.07 12.29
C LYS A 84 -0.39 -0.78 13.63
N PHE A 85 -0.46 -0.02 14.72
CA PHE A 85 -0.40 -0.58 16.06
C PHE A 85 -1.73 -1.11 16.57
N HIS A 86 -2.83 -0.98 15.83
CA HIS A 86 -4.11 -1.63 16.16
C HIS A 86 -4.13 -3.11 15.73
N ALA A 87 -3.14 -3.56 14.94
CA ALA A 87 -3.03 -4.94 14.53
C ALA A 87 -2.52 -5.88 15.65
N HIS A 88 -2.93 -7.14 15.57
CA HIS A 88 -2.43 -8.21 16.43
C HIS A 88 -1.02 -8.68 16.02
N LEU A 89 -0.75 -8.66 14.71
CA LEU A 89 0.52 -9.07 14.11
C LEU A 89 0.97 -8.03 13.10
N ILE A 90 2.23 -7.62 13.18
CA ILE A 90 2.88 -6.77 12.18
C ILE A 90 3.98 -7.60 11.51
N LEU A 91 3.95 -7.70 10.19
CA LEU A 91 4.97 -8.32 9.36
C LEU A 91 5.73 -7.24 8.61
N GLU A 92 7.00 -7.00 8.95
CA GLU A 92 7.83 -6.01 8.28
C GLU A 92 8.59 -6.67 7.14
N LYS A 93 8.29 -6.23 5.92
CA LYS A 93 8.90 -6.71 4.68
C LYS A 93 10.19 -5.95 4.37
N GLN A 94 11.17 -6.67 3.84
CA GLN A 94 12.35 -6.09 3.21
C GLN A 94 12.08 -5.80 1.72
N GLN A 95 13.00 -5.09 1.07
CA GLN A 95 12.91 -4.67 -0.34
C GLN A 95 12.60 -5.82 -1.32
N ASP A 96 13.07 -7.03 -1.05
CA ASP A 96 12.85 -8.24 -1.87
C ASP A 96 11.52 -8.95 -1.56
N HIS A 97 10.64 -8.30 -0.78
CA HIS A 97 9.38 -8.81 -0.25
C HIS A 97 9.48 -9.93 0.80
N SER A 98 10.68 -10.35 1.21
CA SER A 98 10.85 -11.28 2.33
C SER A 98 10.39 -10.63 3.64
N ILE A 99 9.97 -11.45 4.62
CA ILE A 99 9.64 -10.95 5.97
C ILE A 99 10.95 -10.87 6.77
N GLY A 100 11.38 -9.66 7.10
CA GLY A 100 12.59 -9.43 7.89
C GLY A 100 12.32 -9.42 9.40
N ARG A 101 11.12 -8.98 9.81
CA ARG A 101 10.75 -8.90 11.22
C ARG A 101 9.28 -9.22 11.42
N VAL A 102 9.00 -9.87 12.55
CA VAL A 102 7.66 -10.20 13.01
C VAL A 102 7.46 -9.61 14.39
N LEU A 103 6.38 -8.84 14.58
CA LEU A 103 5.98 -8.29 15.86
C LEU A 103 4.58 -8.80 16.19
N MET A 104 4.44 -9.50 17.32
CA MET A 104 3.16 -9.98 17.80
C MET A 104 2.78 -9.23 19.08
N ARG A 105 1.56 -8.71 19.13
CA ARG A 105 1.02 -8.10 20.34
C ARG A 105 0.90 -9.18 21.42
N ARG A 106 1.39 -8.87 22.62
CA ARG A 106 1.22 -9.75 23.78
C ARG A 106 -0.23 -9.62 24.27
N ILE A 107 -0.92 -10.75 24.32
CA ILE A 107 -2.26 -10.93 24.90
C ILE A 107 -2.15 -11.45 26.32
#